data_AF-A0A2G5C0N7-F1
#
_entry.id   AF-A0A2G5C0N7-F1
#
_cell.length_a   1.000
_cell.length_b   1.000
_cell.length_c   1.000
_cell.angle_alpha   90.00
_cell.angle_beta   90.00
_cell.angle_gamma   90.00
#
_symmetry.space_group_name_H-M   'P 1'
#
loop_
_entity.id
_entity.type
_entity.pdbx_description
1 polymer ?
#
loop_
_entity_poly.entity_id
_entity_poly.type
_entity_poly.pdbx_seq_one_letter_code
_entity_poly.pdbx_strand_id
1 'polypeptide(L)' 'MDHRAVKQAERINYNNSPVLQYCGGALSPEMQPPKLLWIKENLQESWSMAFRWMDLSDWLLYRFYSKCFLTLQNLQLR' A
#
# COMPACT_ATOMS: atom_id res chain seq x y z
N MET A 1 9.00 -5.16 -14.56
CA MET A 1 8.27 -5.93 -13.54
C MET A 1 9.23 -6.16 -12.39
N ASP A 2 8.84 -5.80 -11.17
CA ASP A 2 9.72 -5.83 -10.00
C ASP A 2 9.70 -7.24 -9.40
N HIS A 3 10.67 -8.07 -9.80
CA HIS A 3 10.76 -9.47 -9.32
C HIS A 3 11.39 -9.63 -7.93
N ARG A 4 11.66 -8.52 -7.24
CA ARG A 4 12.35 -8.54 -5.93
C ARG A 4 11.54 -9.23 -4.83
N ALA A 5 10.21 -9.14 -4.89
CA ALA A 5 9.30 -9.66 -3.86
C ALA A 5 8.75 -11.08 -4.15
N VAL A 6 9.32 -11.83 -5.10
CA VAL A 6 8.84 -13.17 -5.49
C VAL A 6 8.89 -14.16 -4.33
N LYS A 7 10.02 -14.21 -3.60
CA LYS A 7 10.18 -15.11 -2.45
C LYS A 7 9.17 -14.82 -1.34
N GLN A 8 8.86 -13.55 -1.12
CA GLN A 8 7.88 -13.11 -0.15
C GLN A 8 6.46 -13.52 -0.56
N ALA A 9 6.11 -13.37 -1.84
CA ALA A 9 4.82 -13.82 -2.36
C ALA A 9 4.64 -15.33 -2.20
N GLU A 10 5.65 -16.13 -2.56
CA GLU A 10 5.65 -17.58 -2.39
C GLU A 10 5.48 -17.99 -0.91
N ARG A 11 6.19 -17.31 -0.01
CA ARG A 11 6.11 -17.56 1.43
C ARG A 11 4.71 -17.27 1.99
N ILE A 12 4.07 -16.19 1.55
CA ILE A 12 2.72 -15.86 2.00
C ILE A 12 1.71 -16.87 1.43
N ASN A 13 1.86 -17.25 0.15
CA ASN A 13 1.01 -18.24 -0.50
C ASN A 13 1.13 -19.63 0.15
N TYR A 14 2.33 -20.03 0.58
CA TYR A 14 2.55 -21.29 1.30
C TYR A 14 1.78 -21.35 2.63
N ASN A 15 1.58 -20.20 3.29
CA ASN A 15 0.94 -20.14 4.59
C ASN A 15 -0.59 -20.38 4.54
N ASN A 16 -1.18 -20.46 3.33
CA ASN A 16 -2.60 -20.77 3.07
C ASN A 16 -3.57 -20.07 4.04
N SER A 17 -3.30 -18.80 4.34
CA SER A 17 -4.14 -18.01 5.24
C SER A 17 -5.52 -17.79 4.61
N PRO A 18 -6.62 -17.82 5.40
CA PRO A 18 -7.95 -17.49 4.90
C PRO A 18 -8.02 -16.09 4.27
N VAL A 19 -7.08 -15.19 4.62
CA VAL A 19 -6.97 -13.86 4.03
C VAL A 19 -6.67 -13.90 2.52
N LEU A 20 -6.02 -14.97 2.03
CA LEU A 20 -5.73 -15.15 0.60
C LEU A 20 -7.01 -15.29 -0.24
N GLN A 21 -8.13 -15.72 0.35
CA GLN A 21 -9.41 -15.84 -0.36
C GLN A 21 -9.93 -14.46 -0.81
N TYR A 22 -9.64 -13.39 -0.07
CA TYR A 22 -10.00 -12.02 -0.47
C TYR A 22 -9.18 -11.51 -1.67
N CYS A 23 -8.03 -12.13 -1.94
CA CYS A 23 -7.16 -11.78 -3.05
C CYS A 23 -7.34 -12.70 -4.27
N GLY A 24 -8.34 -13.58 -4.27
CA GLY A 24 -8.58 -14.54 -5.36
C GLY A 24 -7.80 -15.85 -5.23
N GLY A 25 -7.30 -16.17 -4.03
CA GLY A 25 -6.69 -17.47 -3.69
C GLY A 25 -5.16 -17.47 -3.66
N ALA A 26 -4.50 -16.56 -4.38
CA ALA A 26 -3.04 -16.42 -4.35
C ALA A 26 -2.61 -14.96 -4.53
N LEU A 27 -1.54 -14.56 -3.86
CA LEU A 27 -0.91 -13.26 -4.02
C LEU A 27 0.13 -13.29 -5.13
N SER A 28 0.06 -12.30 -6.01
CA SER A 28 1.08 -12.03 -7.02
C SER A 28 2.21 -11.16 -6.42
N PRO A 29 3.48 -11.35 -6.84
CA PRO A 29 4.60 -10.50 -6.41
C PRO A 29 4.42 -9.01 -6.76
N GLU A 30 3.53 -8.69 -7.69
CA GLU A 30 3.24 -7.31 -8.08
C GLU A 30 2.28 -6.58 -7.13
N MET A 31 1.63 -7.32 -6.21
CA MET A 31 0.71 -6.75 -5.22
C MET A 31 1.46 -6.04 -4.09
N GLN A 32 0.75 -5.17 -3.38
CA GLN A 32 1.30 -4.39 -2.26
C GLN A 32 1.81 -5.28 -1.10
N PRO A 33 1.12 -6.36 -0.65
CA PRO A 33 1.54 -7.08 0.55
C PRO A 33 2.92 -7.75 0.44
N PRO A 34 3.26 -8.47 -0.67
CA PRO A 34 4.61 -9.02 -0.85
C PRO A 34 5.69 -7.94 -0.91
N LYS A 35 5.41 -6.80 -1.55
CA LYS A 35 6.34 -5.66 -1.65
C LYS A 35 6.62 -5.03 -0.28
N LEU A 36 5.60 -4.85 0.54
CA LEU A 36 5.76 -4.34 1.91
C LEU A 36 6.58 -5.31 2.78
N LEU A 37 6.33 -6.62 2.66
CA LEU A 37 7.13 -7.61 3.38
C LEU A 37 8.60 -7.56 2.96
N TRP A 38 8.87 -7.39 1.67
CA TRP A 38 10.23 -7.22 1.17
C TRP A 38 10.91 -5.97 1.75
N ILE A 39 10.23 -4.82 1.80
CA ILE A 39 10.78 -3.58 2.36
C ILE A 39 11.06 -3.75 3.86
N LYS A 40 10.17 -4.40 4.61
CA LYS A 40 10.36 -4.68 6.03
C LYS A 40 11.62 -5.52 6.29
N GLU A 41 11.91 -6.49 5.42
CA GLU A 41 13.06 -7.39 5.55
C GLU A 41 14.38 -6.78 5.05
N ASN A 42 14.35 -5.95 3.99
CA ASN A 42 15.57 -5.43 3.35
C ASN A 42 15.92 -4.00 3.79
N LEU A 43 14.94 -3.22 4.21
CA LEU A 43 15.07 -1.78 4.49
C LEU A 43 14.42 -1.42 5.83
N GLN A 44 14.92 -2.03 6.91
CA GLN A 44 14.34 -1.91 8.24
C GLN A 44 14.42 -0.49 8.81
N GLU A 45 15.47 0.27 8.47
CA GLU A 45 15.63 1.68 8.84
C GLU A 45 14.52 2.54 8.20
N SER A 46 14.36 2.45 6.88
CA SER A 46 13.28 3.14 6.15
C SER A 46 11.89 2.69 6.62
N TRP A 47 11.73 1.41 6.96
CA TRP A 47 10.49 0.88 7.53
C TRP A 47 10.14 1.52 8.87
N SER A 48 11.14 1.78 9.72
CA SER A 48 10.95 2.44 11.02
C SER A 48 10.61 3.92 10.91
N MET A 49 11.11 4.59 9.87
CA MET A 49 10.81 6.00 9.60
C MET A 49 9.45 6.22 8.93
N ALA A 50 8.93 5.20 8.24
CA ALA A 50 7.69 5.31 7.49
C ALA A 50 6.47 5.30 8.41
N PHE A 51 5.74 6.42 8.46
CA PHE A 51 4.49 6.53 9.22
C PHE A 51 3.26 6.02 8.44
N ARG A 52 3.24 6.16 7.11
CA ARG A 52 2.12 5.73 6.25
C ARG A 52 2.62 5.16 4.93
N TRP A 53 1.96 4.10 4.49
CA TRP A 53 2.11 3.48 3.18
C TRP A 53 0.86 3.77 2.37
N MET A 54 1.03 4.28 1.15
CA MET A 54 -0.06 4.67 0.27
C MET A 54 0.32 4.31 -1.15
N ASP A 55 -0.66 3.92 -1.95
CA ASP A 55 -0.46 3.79 -3.39
C ASP A 55 -0.21 5.17 -4.02
N LEU A 56 0.34 5.19 -5.23
CA LEU A 56 0.65 6.43 -5.93
C LEU A 56 -0.59 7.32 -6.10
N SER A 57 -1.74 6.73 -6.44
CA SER A 57 -3.02 7.44 -6.56
C SER A 57 -3.43 8.08 -5.23
N ASP A 58 -3.33 7.34 -4.13
CA ASP A 58 -3.70 7.81 -2.80
C ASP A 58 -2.76 8.89 -2.30
N TRP A 59 -1.46 8.77 -2.58
CA TRP A 59 -0.49 9.81 -2.28
C TRP A 59 -0.74 11.09 -3.08
N LEU A 60 -1.07 10.97 -4.37
CA LEU A 60 -1.47 12.11 -5.19
C LEU A 60 -2.72 12.76 -4.62
N LEU A 61 -3.77 11.99 -4.32
CA LEU A 61 -4.99 12.49 -3.68
C LEU A 61 -4.68 13.18 -2.35
N TYR A 62 -3.88 12.57 -1.48
CA TYR A 62 -3.45 13.17 -0.20
C TYR A 62 -2.74 14.52 -0.42
N ARG A 63 -1.86 14.61 -1.42
CA ARG A 63 -1.17 15.85 -1.80
C ARG A 63 -2.13 16.91 -2.38
N PHE A 64 -3.17 16.50 -3.09
CA PHE A 64 -4.19 17.40 -3.63
C PHE A 64 -5.17 17.88 -2.54
N TYR A 65 -5.69 16.98 -1.71
CA TYR A 65 -6.64 17.31 -0.64
C TYR A 65 -6.03 18.20 0.45
N SER A 66 -4.76 17.99 0.81
CA SER A 66 -4.05 18.88 1.74
C SER A 66 -3.88 20.30 1.21
N LYS A 67 -4.07 20.52 -0.09
CA LYS A 67 -4.03 21.84 -0.75
C LYS A 67 -5.42 22.40 -1.08
N CYS A 68 -6.45 21.57 -1.14
CA CYS A 68 -7.82 21.92 -1.57
C CYS A 68 -8.86 22.01 -0.44
N PHE A 69 -8.46 22.10 0.84
CA PHE A 69 -9.40 22.36 1.95
C PHE A 69 -9.61 23.87 2.25
N LEU A 70 -9.38 24.73 1.27
CA LEU A 70 -9.71 26.16 1.33
C LEU A 70 -10.33 26.60 -0.01
N THR A 71 -11.54 26.12 -0.30
CA THR A 71 -12.61 26.82 -1.06
C THR A 71 -13.65 25.81 -1.53
N LEU A 72 -14.82 25.81 -0.89
CA LEU A 72 -16.18 25.46 -1.38
C LEU A 72 -17.09 24.96 -0.23
N GLN A 73 -17.03 25.60 0.94
CA GLN A 73 -18.12 25.60 1.93
C GLN A 73 -18.44 27.03 2.38
N ASN A 74 -18.55 27.97 1.44
CA ASN A 74 -18.93 29.36 1.76
C ASN A 74 -19.93 29.98 0.76
N LEU A 75 -20.82 29.17 0.18
CA LEU A 75 -22.02 29.58 -0.57
C LEU A 75 -22.74 28.28 -0.95
N GLN A 76 -23.61 27.69 -0.13
CA GLN A 76 -25.02 28.09 0.01
C GLN A 76 -25.59 27.35 1.23
N LEU A 77 -25.62 27.99 2.39
CA LEU A 77 -26.59 27.77 3.46
C LEU A 77 -26.63 29.07 4.29
N ARG A 78 -27.15 30.12 3.67
CA ARG A 78 -27.80 31.29 4.26
C ARG A 78 -28.43 32.10 3.14
#